data_AF-A0A8T4WVT2-F1
#
_entry.id   AF-A0A8T4WVT2-F1
#
_cell.length_a   1.000
_cell.length_b   1.000
_cell.length_c   1.000
_cell.angle_alpha   90.00
_cell.angle_beta   90.00
_cell.angle_gamma   90.00
#
_symmetry.space_group_name_H-M   'P 1'
#
loop_
_entity.id
_entity.type
_entity.pdbx_description
1 polymer ?
#
loop_
_entity_poly.entity_id
_entity_poly.type
_entity_poly.pdbx_seq_one_letter_code
_entity_poly.pdbx_strand_id
1 'polypeptide(L)'
;MAQGKYERELKSILSSDEETIDEVTKTCTEEEKEGYYQVKDIPFMVVRGAGSLGVDLVAVRGDVSFLIEVKSSKKDVLYLSDQKRLTEQAEKIIEICTKTKLLPIYAYRLKGQRGDKWRVFTLEIEGLSKKYRILNRKLPNVKKTVHDNYKIPWEEGMPLSDFLSYLDRLLG
;
A
#
# COMPACT_ATOMS: atom_id res chain seq x y z
N MET A 1 8.03 12.98 -13.76
CA MET A 1 8.59 11.71 -14.26
C MET A 1 9.06 10.76 -13.13
N ALA A 2 8.47 10.80 -11.92
CA ALA A 2 8.98 10.06 -10.75
C ALA A 2 8.03 9.00 -10.17
N GLN A 3 6.77 8.91 -10.62
CA GLN A 3 5.76 7.99 -10.06
C GLN A 3 6.07 6.53 -10.44
N GLY A 4 6.37 6.28 -11.71
CA GLY A 4 6.71 4.94 -12.21
C GLY A 4 7.97 4.29 -11.62
N LYS A 5 8.87 5.05 -10.97
CA LYS A 5 10.02 4.46 -10.25
C LYS A 5 9.56 3.69 -9.02
N TYR A 6 8.74 4.31 -8.18
CA TYR A 6 8.32 3.72 -6.91
C TYR A 6 7.24 2.65 -7.09
N GLU A 7 6.44 2.74 -8.15
CA GLU A 7 5.58 1.63 -8.59
C GLU A 7 6.41 0.37 -8.90
N ARG A 8 7.55 0.54 -9.59
CA ARG A 8 8.47 -0.57 -9.91
C ARG A 8 9.17 -1.08 -8.65
N GLU A 9 9.65 -0.20 -7.78
CA GLU A 9 10.25 -0.58 -6.48
C GLU A 9 9.27 -1.43 -5.66
N LEU A 10 8.03 -0.97 -5.47
CA LEU A 10 7.02 -1.72 -4.71
C LEU A 10 6.64 -3.03 -5.41
N LYS A 11 6.47 -3.01 -6.73
CA LYS A 11 6.23 -4.24 -7.50
C LYS A 11 7.33 -5.28 -7.24
N SER A 12 8.60 -4.87 -7.34
CA SER A 12 9.75 -5.75 -7.15
C SER A 12 9.80 -6.30 -5.72
N ILE A 13 9.57 -5.47 -4.70
CA ILE A 13 9.45 -5.92 -3.30
C ILE A 13 8.37 -6.98 -3.15
N LEU A 14 7.13 -6.68 -3.59
CA LEU A 14 5.99 -7.58 -3.44
C LEU A 14 6.15 -8.89 -4.25
N SER A 15 6.92 -8.84 -5.34
CA SER A 15 7.24 -10.01 -6.17
C SER A 15 8.47 -10.79 -5.66
N SER A 16 9.00 -10.43 -4.49
CA SER A 16 10.19 -11.04 -3.88
C SER A 16 11.47 -10.95 -4.71
N ASP A 17 11.70 -9.82 -5.38
CA ASP A 17 13.00 -9.54 -6.03
C ASP A 17 14.08 -9.28 -4.97
N GLU A 18 15.02 -10.23 -4.82
CA GLU A 18 16.01 -10.19 -3.74
C GLU A 18 16.93 -8.97 -3.82
N GLU A 19 17.39 -8.61 -5.02
CA GLU A 19 18.26 -7.44 -5.22
C GLU A 19 17.57 -6.16 -4.76
N THR A 20 16.29 -5.99 -5.14
CA THR A 20 15.50 -4.84 -4.68
C THR A 20 15.29 -4.87 -3.18
N ILE A 21 14.92 -6.02 -2.58
CA ILE A 21 14.72 -6.13 -1.13
C ILE A 21 16.01 -5.76 -0.38
N ASP A 22 17.14 -6.30 -0.81
CA ASP A 22 18.45 -6.00 -0.24
C ASP A 22 18.75 -4.51 -0.35
N GLU A 23 18.49 -3.87 -1.49
CA GLU A 23 18.72 -2.44 -1.70
C GLU A 23 17.84 -1.57 -0.78
N VAL A 24 16.53 -1.84 -0.73
CA VAL A 24 15.60 -0.99 0.03
C VAL A 24 15.80 -1.15 1.54
N THR A 25 16.23 -2.33 1.99
CA THR A 25 16.46 -2.65 3.40
C THR A 25 17.88 -2.33 3.91
N LYS A 26 18.79 -1.80 3.08
CA LYS A 26 20.18 -1.44 3.48
C LYS A 26 20.30 -0.60 4.75
N THR A 27 19.28 0.21 5.04
CA THR A 27 19.24 1.12 6.19
C THR A 27 18.17 0.73 7.21
N CYS A 28 17.53 -0.42 7.03
CA CYS A 28 16.53 -0.96 7.95
C CYS A 28 17.20 -1.57 9.18
N THR A 29 16.46 -1.69 10.27
CA THR A 29 16.83 -2.58 11.37
C THR A 29 16.73 -4.04 10.93
N GLU A 30 17.31 -4.96 11.70
CA GLU A 30 17.17 -6.40 11.41
C GLU A 30 15.70 -6.85 11.47
N GLU A 31 14.91 -6.33 12.43
CA GLU A 31 13.47 -6.62 12.53
C GLU A 31 12.69 -6.13 11.30
N GLU A 32 12.95 -4.90 10.83
CA GLU A 32 12.35 -4.38 9.61
C GLU A 32 12.73 -5.25 8.41
N LYS A 33 14.01 -5.64 8.30
CA LYS A 33 14.54 -6.45 7.21
C LYS A 33 13.92 -7.86 7.19
N GLU A 34 13.81 -8.51 8.34
CA GLU A 34 13.10 -9.79 8.49
C GLU A 34 11.66 -9.69 8.00
N GLY A 35 10.98 -8.58 8.30
CA GLY A 35 9.61 -8.35 7.85
C GLY A 35 9.48 -8.22 6.33
N TYR A 36 10.43 -7.59 5.65
CA TYR A 36 10.47 -7.56 4.18
C TYR A 36 10.66 -8.96 3.58
N TYR A 37 11.51 -9.79 4.19
CA TYR A 37 11.78 -11.13 3.66
C TYR A 37 10.63 -12.13 3.84
N GLN A 38 9.60 -11.81 4.64
CA GLN A 38 8.39 -12.66 4.75
C GLN A 38 7.67 -12.86 3.40
N VAL A 39 7.94 -12.02 2.40
CA VAL A 39 7.39 -12.19 1.05
C VAL A 39 8.07 -13.31 0.25
N LYS A 40 9.24 -13.82 0.69
CA LYS A 40 10.01 -14.85 -0.04
C LYS A 40 9.29 -16.18 -0.14
N ASP A 41 8.62 -16.60 0.93
CA ASP A 41 7.98 -17.92 0.98
C ASP A 41 6.75 -17.99 0.08
N ILE A 42 5.95 -16.91 0.07
CA ILE A 42 4.76 -16.80 -0.77
C ILE A 42 4.69 -15.38 -1.36
N PRO A 43 5.32 -15.14 -2.52
CA PRO A 43 5.33 -13.82 -3.13
C PRO A 43 3.96 -13.45 -3.74
N PHE A 44 3.76 -12.15 -3.98
CA PHE A 44 2.64 -11.68 -4.79
C PHE A 44 2.95 -11.82 -6.28
N MET A 45 1.96 -12.23 -7.07
CA MET A 45 1.93 -11.91 -8.49
C MET A 45 1.42 -10.48 -8.65
N VAL A 46 2.24 -9.60 -9.24
CA VAL A 46 1.92 -8.17 -9.35
C VAL A 46 1.90 -7.70 -10.79
N VAL A 47 0.80 -7.07 -11.21
CA VAL A 47 0.66 -6.42 -12.52
C VAL A 47 0.44 -4.92 -12.34
N ARG A 48 0.94 -4.12 -13.30
CA ARG A 48 0.72 -2.67 -13.30
C ARG A 48 -0.61 -2.34 -13.97
N GLY A 49 -1.37 -1.43 -13.40
CA GLY A 49 -2.60 -0.93 -13.99
C GLY A 49 -2.32 -0.12 -15.27
N ALA A 50 -3.15 -0.31 -16.30
CA ALA A 50 -3.02 0.38 -17.58
C ALA A 50 -3.68 1.78 -17.61
N GLY A 51 -3.90 2.41 -16.45
CA GLY A 51 -4.38 3.80 -16.33
C GLY A 51 -5.90 4.00 -16.40
N SER A 52 -6.72 2.95 -16.57
CA SER A 52 -8.19 3.06 -16.69
C SER A 52 -8.95 2.99 -15.36
N LEU A 53 -8.43 2.27 -14.37
CA LEU A 53 -9.09 2.02 -13.08
C LEU A 53 -8.62 2.96 -11.96
N GLY A 54 -7.65 3.85 -12.22
CA GLY A 54 -7.07 4.70 -11.18
C GLY A 54 -6.36 3.90 -10.09
N VAL A 55 -5.72 2.78 -10.47
CA VAL A 55 -4.93 1.91 -9.59
C VAL A 55 -3.59 1.67 -10.26
N ASP A 56 -2.50 1.84 -9.51
CA ASP A 56 -1.14 1.68 -10.02
C ASP A 56 -0.72 0.21 -10.12
N LEU A 57 -1.04 -0.62 -9.09
CA LEU A 57 -0.72 -2.04 -9.07
C LEU A 57 -1.93 -2.89 -8.65
N VAL A 58 -2.04 -4.08 -9.25
CA VAL A 58 -2.88 -5.17 -8.74
C VAL A 58 -1.95 -6.26 -8.26
N ALA A 59 -2.04 -6.60 -6.97
CA ALA A 59 -1.22 -7.62 -6.34
C ALA A 59 -2.10 -8.76 -5.85
N VAL A 60 -1.78 -10.00 -6.21
CA VAL A 60 -2.51 -11.20 -5.77
C VAL A 60 -1.55 -12.19 -5.11
N ARG A 61 -1.93 -12.75 -3.96
CA ARG A 61 -1.17 -13.75 -3.21
C ARG A 61 -2.15 -14.66 -2.49
N GLY A 62 -2.13 -15.95 -2.81
CA GLY A 62 -3.05 -16.92 -2.20
C GLY A 62 -4.51 -16.47 -2.34
N ASP A 63 -5.16 -16.22 -1.21
CA ASP A 63 -6.56 -15.78 -1.13
C ASP A 63 -6.74 -14.28 -0.85
N VAL A 64 -5.66 -13.49 -0.94
CA VAL A 64 -5.72 -12.02 -0.88
C VAL A 64 -5.36 -11.38 -2.20
N SER A 65 -5.99 -10.24 -2.46
CA SER A 65 -5.84 -9.43 -3.66
C SER A 65 -6.03 -7.97 -3.28
N PHE A 66 -5.08 -7.13 -3.71
CA PHE A 66 -5.07 -5.71 -3.38
C PHE A 66 -5.05 -4.87 -4.65
N LEU A 67 -5.90 -3.84 -4.64
CA LEU A 67 -5.78 -2.70 -5.55
C LEU A 67 -4.91 -1.66 -4.85
N ILE A 68 -3.72 -1.41 -5.38
CA ILE A 68 -2.71 -0.56 -4.74
C ILE A 68 -2.54 0.73 -5.53
N GLU A 69 -2.72 1.85 -4.83
CA GLU A 69 -2.34 3.18 -5.31
C GLU A 69 -0.99 3.59 -4.68
N VAL A 70 -0.02 3.96 -5.51
CA VAL A 70 1.34 4.29 -5.07
C VAL A 70 1.53 5.80 -5.02
N LYS A 71 1.88 6.30 -3.84
CA LYS A 71 2.23 7.71 -3.62
C LYS A 71 3.69 7.85 -3.20
N SER A 72 4.34 8.93 -3.61
CA SER A 72 5.71 9.25 -3.16
C SER A 72 5.95 10.74 -3.02
N SER A 73 6.65 11.16 -1.98
CA SER A 73 6.95 12.58 -1.72
C SER A 73 8.21 12.74 -0.87
N LYS A 74 8.75 13.97 -0.83
CA LYS A 74 9.72 14.39 0.19
C LYS A 74 9.03 14.95 1.45
N LYS A 75 7.74 15.29 1.36
CA LYS A 75 6.92 15.76 2.48
C LYS A 75 6.42 14.55 3.27
N ASP A 76 6.35 14.66 4.57
CA ASP A 76 5.78 13.66 5.48
C ASP A 76 4.25 13.58 5.39
N VAL A 77 3.57 14.68 5.07
CA VAL A 77 2.12 14.71 4.87
C VAL A 77 1.78 14.94 3.40
N LEU A 78 0.97 14.04 2.84
CA LEU A 78 0.35 14.20 1.53
C LEU A 78 -1.08 14.69 1.70
N TYR A 79 -1.42 15.80 1.05
CA TYR A 79 -2.81 16.24 0.89
C TYR A 79 -3.28 15.82 -0.50
N LEU A 80 -4.40 15.10 -0.59
CA LEU A 80 -5.01 14.73 -1.86
C LEU A 80 -5.90 15.87 -2.43
N SER A 81 -5.89 17.04 -1.80
CA SER A 81 -6.79 18.19 -2.03
C SER A 81 -6.55 18.98 -3.31
N ASP A 82 -5.46 18.75 -4.04
CA ASP A 82 -5.06 19.72 -5.07
C ASP A 82 -5.84 19.56 -6.39
N GLN A 83 -6.68 18.52 -6.55
CA GLN A 83 -7.45 18.28 -7.78
C GLN A 83 -8.75 17.49 -7.53
N LYS A 84 -9.90 18.01 -7.99
CA LYS A 84 -11.23 17.35 -8.00
C LYS A 84 -11.19 15.87 -8.46
N ARG A 85 -10.26 15.56 -9.35
CA ARG A 85 -9.96 14.24 -9.91
C ARG A 85 -9.54 13.18 -8.87
N LEU A 86 -8.92 13.57 -7.75
CA LEU A 86 -8.44 12.65 -6.71
C LEU A 86 -9.58 12.18 -5.79
N THR A 87 -10.53 13.04 -5.46
CA THR A 87 -11.74 12.66 -4.71
C THR A 87 -12.60 11.69 -5.54
N GLU A 88 -12.82 12.01 -6.82
CA GLU A 88 -13.54 11.13 -7.75
C GLU A 88 -12.83 9.76 -7.92
N GLN A 89 -11.50 9.74 -7.86
CA GLN A 89 -10.72 8.49 -7.91
C GLN A 89 -10.92 7.65 -6.64
N ALA A 90 -10.86 8.27 -5.46
CA ALA A 90 -11.09 7.59 -4.19
C ALA A 90 -12.52 7.01 -4.12
N GLU A 91 -13.53 7.77 -4.55
CA GLU A 91 -14.93 7.29 -4.61
C GLU A 91 -15.10 6.10 -5.55
N LYS A 92 -14.49 6.14 -6.74
CA LYS A 92 -14.49 5.01 -7.68
C LYS A 92 -13.83 3.77 -7.10
N ILE A 93 -12.70 3.93 -6.41
CA ILE A 93 -12.01 2.84 -5.72
C ILE A 93 -12.93 2.25 -4.64
N ILE A 94 -13.56 3.09 -3.81
CA ILE A 94 -14.51 2.64 -2.78
C ILE A 94 -15.67 1.86 -3.41
N GLU A 95 -16.26 2.38 -4.48
CA GLU A 95 -17.37 1.74 -5.18
C GLU A 95 -16.97 0.36 -5.71
N ILE A 96 -15.84 0.27 -6.43
CA ILE A 96 -15.33 -0.99 -7.00
C ILE A 96 -15.00 -1.97 -5.88
N CYS A 97 -14.25 -1.55 -4.85
CA CYS A 97 -13.86 -2.38 -3.73
C CYS A 97 -15.06 -2.88 -2.92
N THR A 98 -16.10 -2.07 -2.77
CA THR A 98 -17.35 -2.49 -2.10
C THR A 98 -18.06 -3.57 -2.92
N LYS A 99 -18.24 -3.37 -4.23
CA LYS A 99 -18.91 -4.35 -5.12
C LYS A 99 -18.11 -5.66 -5.24
N THR A 100 -16.80 -5.57 -5.25
CA THR A 100 -15.89 -6.72 -5.41
C THR A 100 -15.42 -7.34 -4.09
N LYS A 101 -15.77 -6.72 -2.95
CA LYS A 101 -15.34 -7.10 -1.59
C LYS A 101 -13.81 -7.16 -1.43
N LEU A 102 -13.10 -6.32 -2.19
CA LEU A 102 -11.64 -6.18 -2.15
C LEU A 102 -11.24 -5.04 -1.21
N LEU A 103 -10.01 -5.11 -0.72
CA LEU A 103 -9.43 -4.07 0.11
C LEU A 103 -8.49 -3.18 -0.72
N PRO A 104 -8.72 -1.85 -0.81
CA PRO A 104 -7.78 -0.95 -1.45
C PRO A 104 -6.62 -0.64 -0.50
N ILE A 105 -5.45 -0.43 -1.08
CA ILE A 105 -4.23 -0.11 -0.36
C ILE A 105 -3.63 1.17 -0.94
N TYR A 106 -3.28 2.10 -0.07
CA TYR A 106 -2.43 3.24 -0.41
C TYR A 106 -1.03 2.98 0.13
N ALA A 107 -0.07 2.83 -0.77
CA ALA A 107 1.33 2.65 -0.42
C ALA A 107 2.07 3.98 -0.56
N TYR A 108 2.52 4.54 0.56
CA TYR A 108 3.18 5.84 0.60
C TYR A 108 4.68 5.72 0.89
N ARG A 109 5.48 6.16 -0.08
CA ARG A 109 6.95 6.16 -0.01
C ARG A 109 7.51 7.55 0.32
N LEU A 110 8.15 7.67 1.48
CA LEU A 110 8.85 8.90 1.87
C LEU A 110 10.29 8.91 1.33
N LYS A 111 10.67 9.98 0.64
CA LYS A 111 11.98 10.14 -0.01
C LYS A 111 13.00 10.71 0.99
N GLY A 112 14.20 10.13 1.03
CA GLY A 112 15.26 10.56 1.94
C GLY A 112 15.19 9.95 3.34
N GLN A 113 14.17 9.14 3.62
CA GLN A 113 13.99 8.42 4.88
C GLN A 113 15.00 7.26 5.03
N ARG A 114 15.48 7.02 6.26
CA ARG A 114 16.21 5.81 6.68
C ARG A 114 15.26 4.83 7.39
N GLY A 115 15.66 3.58 7.61
CA GLY A 115 14.73 2.55 8.09
C GLY A 115 13.77 2.09 7.00
N ASP A 116 12.61 1.57 7.40
CA ASP A 116 11.50 1.30 6.49
C ASP A 116 10.86 2.59 5.98
N LYS A 117 10.93 2.78 4.66
CA LYS A 117 10.57 4.01 3.95
C LYS A 117 9.14 3.97 3.42
N TRP A 118 8.46 2.83 3.52
CA TRP A 118 7.11 2.60 3.02
C TRP A 118 6.11 2.57 4.16
N ARG A 119 4.93 3.10 3.88
CA ARG A 119 3.79 3.12 4.80
C ARG A 119 2.53 2.71 4.07
N VAL A 120 1.74 1.85 4.67
CA VAL A 120 0.54 1.26 4.10
C VAL A 120 -0.68 1.80 4.83
N PHE A 121 -1.67 2.24 4.05
CA PHE A 121 -2.97 2.70 4.50
C PHE A 121 -4.07 1.99 3.73
N THR A 122 -5.29 2.08 4.22
CA THR A 122 -6.49 1.59 3.53
C THR A 122 -7.63 2.61 3.59
N LEU A 123 -8.78 2.24 3.04
CA LEU A 123 -10.04 2.95 3.18
C LEU A 123 -11.04 2.03 3.86
N GLU A 124 -12.02 2.62 4.55
CA GLU A 124 -13.15 1.86 5.08
C GLU A 124 -14.00 1.35 3.92
N ILE A 125 -14.18 0.02 3.84
CA ILE A 125 -14.99 -0.64 2.83
C ILE A 125 -16.04 -1.50 3.50
N GLU A 126 -17.29 -1.35 3.07
CA GLU A 126 -18.40 -2.13 3.56
C GLU A 126 -18.46 -3.51 2.88
N GLY A 127 -19.04 -4.50 3.56
CA GLY A 127 -19.27 -5.83 2.97
C GLY A 127 -18.03 -6.69 2.77
N LEU A 128 -16.87 -6.30 3.33
CA LEU A 128 -15.63 -7.09 3.27
C LEU A 128 -15.81 -8.51 3.85
N SER A 129 -15.11 -9.47 3.24
CA SER A 129 -14.98 -10.83 3.76
C SER A 129 -14.31 -10.82 5.15
N LYS A 130 -14.42 -11.93 5.89
CA LYS A 130 -13.87 -12.02 7.26
C LYS A 130 -12.37 -11.67 7.31
N LYS A 131 -11.58 -12.19 6.36
CA LYS A 131 -10.13 -11.93 6.30
C LYS A 131 -9.83 -10.47 5.98
N TYR A 132 -10.45 -9.88 4.95
CA TYR A 132 -10.25 -8.47 4.63
C TYR A 132 -10.74 -7.54 5.74
N ARG A 133 -11.79 -7.89 6.49
CA ARG A 133 -12.27 -7.11 7.63
C ARG A 133 -11.26 -7.07 8.78
N ILE A 134 -10.60 -8.20 9.06
CA ILE A 134 -9.52 -8.26 10.06
C ILE A 134 -8.37 -7.34 9.63
N LEU A 135 -7.95 -7.42 8.37
CA LEU A 135 -6.89 -6.58 7.83
C LEU A 135 -7.25 -5.09 7.82
N ASN A 136 -8.47 -4.73 7.39
CA ASN A 136 -8.95 -3.35 7.34
C ASN A 136 -8.99 -2.69 8.72
N ARG A 137 -9.32 -3.43 9.79
CA ARG A 137 -9.29 -2.93 11.17
C ARG A 137 -7.88 -2.70 11.70
N LYS A 138 -6.89 -3.41 11.16
CA LYS A 138 -5.50 -3.32 11.59
C LYS A 138 -4.74 -2.23 10.86
N LEU A 139 -5.07 -1.99 9.59
CA LEU A 139 -4.45 -0.96 8.77
C LEU A 139 -4.97 0.45 9.12
N PRO A 140 -4.10 1.45 9.19
CA PRO A 140 -4.51 2.84 9.31
C PRO A 140 -5.35 3.30 8.11
N ASN A 141 -6.43 4.03 8.37
CA ASN A 141 -7.27 4.61 7.32
C ASN A 141 -6.69 5.93 6.80
N VAL A 142 -6.86 6.17 5.50
CA VAL A 142 -6.67 7.52 4.94
C VAL A 142 -7.68 8.47 5.59
N LYS A 143 -7.20 9.58 6.16
CA LYS A 143 -8.04 10.50 6.92
C LYS A 143 -8.76 11.48 6.00
N LYS A 144 -10.08 11.63 6.15
CA LYS A 144 -10.80 12.80 5.64
C LYS A 144 -10.55 14.01 6.54
N THR A 145 -10.41 15.17 5.92
CA THR A 145 -10.36 16.47 6.58
C THR A 145 -11.75 17.09 6.62
N VAL A 146 -11.90 18.17 7.40
CA VAL A 146 -13.17 18.89 7.57
C VAL A 146 -13.73 19.45 6.25
N HIS A 147 -12.88 19.64 5.24
CA HIS A 147 -13.28 20.13 3.90
C HIS A 147 -13.36 19.00 2.85
N ASP A 148 -13.65 17.76 3.26
CA ASP A 148 -13.70 16.57 2.40
C ASP A 148 -12.42 16.23 1.61
N ASN A 149 -11.30 16.89 1.93
CA ASN A 149 -10.01 16.50 1.38
C ASN A 149 -9.44 15.31 2.14
N TYR A 150 -8.72 14.43 1.47
CA TYR A 150 -8.00 13.36 2.15
C TYR A 150 -6.58 13.81 2.51
N LYS A 151 -6.10 13.42 3.70
CA LYS A 151 -4.71 13.55 4.11
C LYS A 151 -4.12 12.18 4.46
N ILE A 152 -2.86 11.98 4.07
CA ILE A 152 -2.07 10.79 4.37
C ILE A 152 -0.81 11.24 5.09
N PRO A 153 -0.82 11.27 6.43
CA PRO A 153 0.38 11.53 7.23
C PRO A 153 1.23 10.26 7.27
N TRP A 154 2.43 10.29 6.69
CA TRP A 154 3.29 9.11 6.51
C TRP A 154 3.53 8.35 7.83
N GLU A 155 3.88 9.07 8.89
CA GLU A 155 4.17 8.50 10.22
C GLU A 155 3.00 7.74 10.85
N GLU A 156 1.76 8.00 10.42
CA GLU A 156 0.57 7.31 10.93
C GLU A 156 0.27 5.99 10.20
N GLY A 157 1.00 5.69 9.12
CA GLY A 157 0.80 4.46 8.37
C GLY A 157 1.46 3.26 9.02
N MET A 158 1.05 2.07 8.58
CA MET A 158 1.74 0.85 8.98
C MET A 158 3.04 0.70 8.17
N PRO A 159 4.21 0.46 8.78
CA PRO A 159 5.42 0.09 8.05
C PRO A 159 5.17 -1.09 7.08
N LEU A 160 5.83 -1.09 5.93
CA LEU A 160 5.67 -2.19 4.96
C LEU A 160 6.23 -3.51 5.51
N SER A 161 7.31 -3.47 6.29
CA SER A 161 7.85 -4.63 7.01
C SER A 161 6.79 -5.27 7.91
N ASP A 162 6.08 -4.44 8.68
CA ASP A 162 5.03 -4.86 9.60
C ASP A 162 3.83 -5.42 8.83
N PHE A 163 3.46 -4.76 7.73
CA PHE A 163 2.36 -5.22 6.88
C PHE A 163 2.65 -6.59 6.27
N LEU A 164 3.83 -6.81 5.71
CA LEU A 164 4.24 -8.09 5.13
C LEU A 164 4.31 -9.18 6.20
N SER A 165 4.87 -8.88 7.37
CA SER A 165 4.89 -9.80 8.52
C SER A 165 3.50 -10.15 9.02
N TYR A 166 2.60 -9.16 9.08
CA TYR A 166 1.24 -9.35 9.53
C TYR A 166 0.44 -10.21 8.56
N LEU A 167 0.60 -9.98 7.25
CA LEU A 167 -0.02 -10.79 6.23
C LEU A 167 0.46 -12.24 6.30
N ASP A 168 1.76 -12.47 6.47
CA ASP A 168 2.27 -13.83 6.56
C ASP A 168 1.62 -14.61 7.71
N ARG A 169 1.53 -14.00 8.90
CA ARG A 169 0.84 -14.58 10.08
C ARG A 169 -0.67 -14.75 9.90
N LEU A 170 -1.30 -13.96 9.04
CA LEU A 170 -2.74 -14.03 8.78
C LEU A 170 -3.09 -15.09 7.73
N LEU A 171 -2.14 -15.42 6.85
CA LEU A 171 -2.33 -16.28 5.68
C LEU A 171 -1.67 -17.65 5.81
N GLY A 172 -0.61 -17.78 6.61
CA GLY A 172 -0.07 -19.06 7.09
C GLY A 172 -0.97 -19.70 8.14
#